data_AF-A0AAD5RR96-F1
#
_entry.id   AF-A0AAD5RR96-F1
#
_cell.length_a   1.000
_cell.length_b   1.000
_cell.length_c   1.000
_cell.angle_alpha   90.00
_cell.angle_beta   90.00
_cell.angle_gamma   90.00
#
_symmetry.space_group_name_H-M   'P 1'
#
loop_
_entity.id
_entity.type
_entity.pdbx_description
1 polymer ?
#
loop_
_entity_poly.entity_id
_entity_poly.type
_entity_poly.pdbx_seq_one_letter_code
_entity_poly.pdbx_strand_id
1 'polypeptide(L)'
;MGDRNLNELLKWSLANSTPAANSSTENDDSNTTTTSAATTNDPNTTAVTIKGDSSGAAPPGATGGGGSRGLPADALAALFGGPSEAELMQESMAAIVSPKISLENKLVAFDNFEQLVESVDNANLLAKLGLWTPLLEQLGNKDAGLRKMAAWCVGTAVQNNEQCQERLLAVGGVEKLCSVATAEEEKKDVRKKAVYALSSAVRNYQPAMDVVAKELEKMGKHPVGKQVDAADMEAVDGVLGTLREEANAAAA
;
A
#
# COMPACT_ATOMS: atom_id res chain seq x y z
N MET A 1 -18.78 -4.46 -1.78
CA MET A 1 -18.04 -4.78 -3.02
C MET A 1 -16.54 -4.83 -2.76
N GLY A 2 -16.09 -5.28 -1.56
CA GLY A 2 -14.77 -4.97 -1.01
C GLY A 2 -13.75 -6.13 -0.95
N ASP A 3 -14.15 -7.39 -1.16
CA ASP A 3 -13.22 -8.52 -0.89
C ASP A 3 -12.43 -9.00 -2.12
N ARG A 4 -12.76 -8.54 -3.33
CA ARG A 4 -12.15 -9.05 -4.57
C ARG A 4 -10.76 -8.49 -4.85
N ASN A 5 -10.49 -7.24 -4.47
CA ASN A 5 -9.24 -6.56 -4.84
C ASN A 5 -8.05 -6.99 -3.96
N LEU A 6 -8.29 -7.15 -2.65
CA LEU A 6 -7.27 -7.65 -1.72
C LEU A 6 -6.83 -9.08 -2.05
N ASN A 7 -7.78 -9.93 -2.44
CA ASN A 7 -7.48 -11.29 -2.90
C ASN A 7 -6.67 -11.31 -4.21
N GLU A 8 -6.81 -10.31 -5.07
CA GLU A 8 -5.99 -10.19 -6.28
C GLU A 8 -4.58 -9.68 -5.97
N LEU A 9 -4.42 -8.76 -5.02
CA LEU A 9 -3.11 -8.33 -4.52
C LEU A 9 -2.37 -9.49 -3.83
N LEU A 10 -3.07 -10.28 -3.02
CA LEU A 10 -2.55 -11.50 -2.38
C LEU A 10 -2.09 -12.54 -3.41
N LYS A 11 -2.93 -12.81 -4.42
CA LYS A 11 -2.60 -13.73 -5.51
C LYS A 11 -1.40 -13.24 -6.32
N TRP A 12 -1.28 -11.93 -6.51
CA TRP A 12 -0.15 -11.33 -7.19
C TRP A 12 1.13 -11.41 -6.35
N SER A 13 1.09 -11.04 -5.06
CA SER A 13 2.24 -11.13 -4.15
C SER A 13 2.80 -12.56 -4.09
N LEU A 14 1.93 -13.57 -3.98
CA LEU A 14 2.32 -14.98 -4.02
C LEU A 14 2.92 -15.41 -5.36
N ALA A 15 2.44 -14.87 -6.49
CA ALA A 15 2.93 -15.23 -7.81
C ALA A 15 4.29 -14.58 -8.16
N ASN A 16 4.62 -13.45 -7.53
CA ASN A 16 5.81 -12.66 -7.83
C ASN A 16 6.87 -12.65 -6.73
N SER A 17 6.62 -13.33 -5.60
CA SER A 17 7.60 -13.53 -4.53
C SER A 17 8.60 -14.62 -4.92
N THR A 18 9.87 -14.24 -5.09
CA THR A 18 10.98 -15.21 -5.19
C THR A 18 11.18 -15.90 -3.85
N PRO A 19 11.31 -17.24 -3.78
CA PRO A 19 11.73 -17.89 -2.55
C PRO A 19 13.14 -17.41 -2.22
N ALA A 20 13.34 -16.92 -0.98
CA ALA A 20 14.66 -16.64 -0.47
C ALA A 20 15.52 -17.91 -0.62
N ALA A 21 16.61 -17.79 -1.37
CA ALA A 21 17.58 -18.85 -1.52
C ALA A 21 18.21 -19.13 -0.15
N ASN A 22 17.86 -20.27 0.45
CA ASN A 22 18.58 -20.83 1.57
C ASN A 22 20.00 -21.15 1.09
N SER A 23 20.97 -20.28 1.42
CA SER A 23 22.38 -20.59 1.28
C SER A 23 22.83 -21.33 2.55
N SER A 24 22.66 -22.65 2.53
CA SER A 24 23.35 -23.53 3.47
C SER A 24 24.75 -23.76 2.93
N THR A 25 25.71 -22.96 3.38
CA THR A 25 27.13 -23.23 3.18
C THR A 25 27.46 -24.54 3.88
N GLU A 26 27.93 -25.51 3.10
CA GLU A 26 28.58 -26.73 3.58
C GLU A 26 29.74 -26.34 4.51
N ASN A 27 29.67 -26.75 5.78
CA ASN A 27 30.84 -26.90 6.61
C ASN A 27 30.99 -28.38 6.94
N ASP A 28 32.02 -28.94 6.32
CA ASP A 28 32.78 -30.09 6.73
C ASP A 28 33.16 -30.00 8.21
N ASP A 29 32.83 -31.03 8.98
CA ASP A 29 33.63 -31.42 10.15
C ASP A 29 33.31 -32.87 10.53
N SER A 30 34.23 -33.73 10.13
CA SER A 30 34.41 -35.08 10.63
C SER A 30 34.68 -35.10 12.14
N ASN A 31 33.92 -35.87 12.92
CA ASN A 31 34.47 -36.51 14.12
C ASN A 31 33.77 -37.84 14.44
N THR A 32 34.60 -38.83 14.75
CA THR A 32 34.27 -40.21 15.13
C THR A 32 34.53 -40.39 16.63
N THR A 33 34.03 -41.50 17.19
CA THR A 33 34.35 -42.09 18.53
C THR A 33 33.32 -41.77 19.63
N THR A 34 32.85 -42.63 20.54
CA THR A 34 32.69 -44.09 20.78
C THR A 34 32.02 -44.19 22.16
N THR A 35 31.24 -45.27 22.45
CA THR A 35 30.85 -45.82 23.78
C THR A 35 29.92 -44.97 24.68
N SER A 36 28.94 -45.49 25.46
CA SER A 36 28.74 -46.79 26.13
C SER A 36 27.26 -46.98 26.55
N ALA A 37 26.95 -48.22 26.94
CA ALA A 37 25.63 -48.82 27.22
C ALA A 37 25.01 -48.61 28.62
N ALA A 38 23.70 -48.87 28.74
CA ALA A 38 22.95 -49.62 29.79
C ALA A 38 21.45 -49.22 29.77
N THR A 39 20.51 -50.06 29.30
CA THR A 39 19.71 -51.07 30.05
C THR A 39 18.76 -50.50 31.11
N THR A 40 17.44 -50.57 30.87
CA THR A 40 16.44 -51.31 31.68
C THR A 40 15.06 -51.34 31.00
N ASN A 41 14.45 -52.53 31.01
CA ASN A 41 13.06 -52.91 30.68
C ASN A 41 12.06 -52.15 31.61
N ASP A 42 10.73 -52.05 31.45
CA ASP A 42 9.69 -52.85 30.79
C ASP A 42 8.33 -52.07 30.92
N PRO A 43 7.11 -52.60 30.66
CA PRO A 43 6.23 -52.10 29.59
C PRO A 43 4.87 -51.55 30.07
N ASN A 44 4.13 -50.87 29.19
CA ASN A 44 2.68 -51.03 29.18
C ASN A 44 2.10 -50.95 27.77
N THR A 45 1.41 -52.01 27.43
CA THR A 45 0.81 -52.35 26.15
C THR A 45 -0.69 -52.22 26.30
N THR A 46 -1.37 -51.48 25.41
CA THR A 46 -2.72 -51.88 24.95
C THR A 46 -2.90 -51.44 23.51
N ALA A 47 -2.63 -52.39 22.62
CA ALA A 47 -3.09 -52.38 21.24
C ALA A 47 -4.60 -52.71 21.21
N VAL A 48 -5.37 -51.95 20.43
CA VAL A 48 -6.69 -52.39 19.95
C VAL A 48 -6.63 -52.39 18.43
N THR A 49 -6.50 -53.60 17.88
CA THR A 49 -6.66 -53.90 16.47
C THR A 49 -8.14 -54.20 16.20
N ILE A 50 -8.77 -53.48 15.28
CA ILE A 50 -9.99 -53.93 14.61
C ILE A 50 -9.64 -54.13 13.14
N LYS A 51 -9.85 -55.36 12.66
CA LYS A 51 -9.70 -55.81 11.28
C LYS A 51 -11.07 -56.22 10.75
N GLY A 52 -11.35 -55.84 9.52
CA GLY A 52 -12.46 -56.32 8.69
C GLY A 52 -12.77 -55.26 7.63
N ASP A 53 -13.13 -55.55 6.39
CA ASP A 53 -13.03 -56.72 5.52
C ASP A 53 -13.03 -56.15 4.09
N SER A 54 -12.47 -56.89 3.15
CA SER A 54 -12.29 -56.59 1.74
C SER A 54 -13.57 -56.72 0.89
N SER A 55 -13.67 -55.89 -0.15
CA SER A 55 -14.10 -56.19 -1.55
C SER A 55 -15.21 -55.30 -2.11
N GLY A 56 -14.97 -54.67 -3.27
CA GLY A 56 -16.04 -54.10 -4.10
C GLY A 56 -15.65 -53.06 -5.15
N ALA A 57 -15.22 -53.53 -6.32
CA ALA A 57 -15.42 -52.97 -7.67
C ALA A 57 -14.92 -51.54 -8.04
N ALA A 58 -13.99 -51.51 -9.01
CA ALA A 58 -13.66 -50.34 -9.83
C ALA A 58 -14.58 -50.23 -11.06
N PRO A 59 -14.78 -49.01 -11.60
CA PRO A 59 -14.90 -48.81 -13.03
C PRO A 59 -13.80 -47.87 -13.59
N PRO A 60 -13.50 -47.95 -14.90
CA PRO A 60 -12.32 -47.36 -15.52
C PRO A 60 -12.57 -45.94 -16.02
N GLY A 61 -11.54 -45.09 -16.03
CA GLY A 61 -11.61 -43.76 -16.65
C GLY A 61 -10.52 -42.80 -16.19
N ALA A 62 -9.25 -43.21 -16.27
CA ALA A 62 -8.13 -42.28 -16.09
C ALA A 62 -7.89 -41.52 -17.40
N THR A 63 -8.29 -40.25 -17.46
CA THR A 63 -7.68 -39.25 -18.34
C THR A 63 -6.92 -38.25 -17.49
N GLY A 64 -5.66 -38.08 -17.83
CA GLY A 64 -4.66 -37.37 -17.05
C GLY A 64 -4.89 -35.86 -16.94
N GLY A 65 -4.30 -35.31 -15.89
CA GLY A 65 -4.26 -33.87 -15.63
C GLY A 65 -3.73 -33.62 -14.23
N GLY A 66 -2.47 -34.01 -13.99
CA GLY A 66 -1.73 -33.64 -12.78
C GLY A 66 -1.46 -32.13 -12.78
N GLY A 67 -2.48 -31.35 -12.42
CA GLY A 67 -2.31 -29.96 -12.00
C GLY A 67 -2.31 -29.97 -10.48
N SER A 68 -1.21 -29.54 -9.86
CA SER A 68 -1.20 -29.18 -8.45
C SER A 68 -2.25 -28.10 -8.24
N ARG A 69 -3.45 -28.47 -7.79
CA ARG A 69 -4.43 -27.50 -7.30
C ARG A 69 -3.86 -26.98 -5.99
N GLY A 70 -3.07 -25.91 -6.08
CA GLY A 70 -2.64 -25.14 -4.92
C GLY A 70 -3.86 -24.81 -4.08
N LEU A 71 -3.72 -24.93 -2.76
CA LEU A 71 -4.76 -24.55 -1.82
C LEU A 71 -5.17 -23.08 -2.08
N PRO A 72 -6.47 -22.73 -2.05
CA PRO A 72 -6.90 -21.36 -2.29
C PRO A 72 -6.25 -20.42 -1.26
N ALA A 73 -5.80 -19.25 -1.72
CA ALA A 73 -5.02 -18.29 -0.92
C ALA A 73 -5.76 -17.89 0.38
N ASP A 74 -7.08 -17.83 0.31
CA ASP A 74 -8.03 -17.61 1.39
C ASP A 74 -8.04 -18.76 2.42
N ALA A 75 -7.86 -20.01 2.01
CA ALA A 75 -7.68 -21.14 2.94
C ALA A 75 -6.28 -21.17 3.56
N LEU A 76 -5.25 -20.70 2.83
CA LEU A 76 -3.89 -20.58 3.37
C LEU A 76 -3.79 -19.42 4.37
N ALA A 77 -4.41 -18.27 4.09
CA ALA A 77 -4.49 -17.14 5.01
C ALA A 77 -5.30 -17.49 6.28
N ALA A 78 -6.36 -18.29 6.15
CA ALA A 78 -7.10 -18.80 7.31
C ALA A 78 -6.28 -19.76 8.17
N LEU A 79 -5.28 -20.44 7.60
CA LEU A 79 -4.44 -21.43 8.28
C LEU A 79 -3.15 -20.84 8.87
N PHE A 80 -2.53 -19.86 8.19
CA PHE A 80 -1.22 -19.29 8.55
C PHE A 80 -1.27 -17.80 8.94
N GLY A 81 -2.44 -17.16 8.84
CA GLY A 81 -2.56 -15.70 8.84
C GLY A 81 -2.32 -15.11 7.45
N GLY A 82 -3.05 -14.06 7.09
CA GLY A 82 -2.73 -13.24 5.93
C GLY A 82 -1.54 -12.31 6.21
N PRO A 83 -0.96 -11.66 5.18
CA PRO A 83 0.00 -10.59 5.38
C PRO A 83 -0.61 -9.48 6.23
N SER A 84 0.24 -8.84 7.03
CA SER A 84 -0.12 -7.65 7.78
C SER A 84 -0.44 -6.48 6.85
N GLU A 85 -1.21 -5.50 7.35
CA GLU A 85 -1.50 -4.27 6.60
C GLU A 85 -0.21 -3.51 6.23
N ALA A 86 0.81 -3.54 7.09
CA ALA A 86 2.12 -2.96 6.81
C ALA A 86 2.82 -3.64 5.62
N GLU A 87 2.77 -4.97 5.53
CA GLU A 87 3.30 -5.72 4.38
C GLU A 87 2.51 -5.40 3.11
N LEU A 88 1.17 -5.36 3.18
CA LEU A 88 0.32 -4.99 2.04
C LEU A 88 0.60 -3.57 1.53
N MET A 89 0.87 -2.61 2.43
CA MET A 89 1.27 -1.25 2.07
C MET A 89 2.62 -1.24 1.33
N GLN A 90 3.60 -2.01 1.81
CA GLN A 90 4.91 -2.12 1.18
C GLN A 90 4.83 -2.80 -0.19
N GLU A 91 4.07 -3.89 -0.30
CA GLU A 91 3.82 -4.61 -1.56
C GLU A 91 3.15 -3.71 -2.60
N SER A 92 2.12 -2.96 -2.19
CA SER A 92 1.42 -2.01 -3.06
C SER A 92 2.38 -0.94 -3.58
N MET A 93 3.20 -0.34 -2.70
CA MET A 93 4.19 0.65 -3.12
C MET A 93 5.27 0.06 -4.03
N ALA A 94 5.74 -1.16 -3.75
CA ALA A 94 6.70 -1.87 -4.59
C ALA A 94 6.15 -2.11 -6.01
N ALA A 95 4.87 -2.47 -6.14
CA ALA A 95 4.20 -2.60 -7.42
C ALA A 95 4.07 -1.26 -8.15
N ILE A 96 3.69 -0.18 -7.45
CA ILE A 96 3.54 1.18 -7.99
C ILE A 96 4.85 1.67 -8.62
N VAL A 97 5.97 1.54 -7.91
CA VAL A 97 7.27 2.08 -8.38
C VAL A 97 7.98 1.17 -9.38
N SER A 98 7.59 -0.10 -9.47
CA SER A 98 8.28 -1.08 -10.32
C SER A 98 8.16 -0.74 -11.81
N PRO A 99 9.26 -0.73 -12.59
CA PRO A 99 9.19 -0.53 -14.03
C PRO A 99 8.64 -1.74 -14.79
N LYS A 100 8.49 -2.90 -14.11
CA LYS A 100 8.07 -4.18 -14.72
C LYS A 100 6.55 -4.37 -14.71
N ILE A 101 5.81 -3.51 -14.03
CA ILE A 101 4.36 -3.62 -13.85
C ILE A 101 3.65 -2.70 -14.84
N SER A 102 2.60 -3.24 -15.48
CA SER A 102 1.76 -2.48 -16.41
C SER A 102 1.09 -1.31 -15.70
N LEU A 103 0.74 -0.26 -16.46
CA LEU A 103 0.04 0.90 -15.91
C LEU A 103 -1.26 0.51 -15.21
N GLU A 104 -2.06 -0.38 -15.83
CA GLU A 104 -3.32 -0.87 -15.26
C GLU A 104 -3.12 -1.49 -13.88
N ASN A 105 -2.13 -2.39 -13.74
CA ASN A 105 -1.85 -3.04 -12.46
C ASN A 105 -1.27 -2.07 -11.42
N LYS A 106 -0.55 -1.03 -11.85
CA LYS A 106 -0.12 0.05 -10.93
C LYS A 106 -1.30 0.85 -10.39
N LEU A 107 -2.31 1.11 -11.21
CA LEU A 107 -3.52 1.80 -10.78
C LEU A 107 -4.30 0.95 -9.77
N VAL A 108 -4.40 -0.36 -9.99
CA VAL A 108 -4.97 -1.31 -9.02
C VAL A 108 -4.17 -1.30 -7.70
N ALA A 109 -2.83 -1.34 -7.77
CA ALA A 109 -1.98 -1.25 -6.58
C ALA A 109 -2.18 0.08 -5.83
N PHE A 110 -2.40 1.18 -6.55
CA PHE A 110 -2.76 2.46 -5.96
C PHE A 110 -4.13 2.45 -5.29
N ASP A 111 -5.15 1.85 -5.91
CA ASP A 111 -6.49 1.72 -5.30
C ASP A 111 -6.44 0.90 -4.00
N ASN A 112 -5.61 -0.14 -3.96
CA ASN A 112 -5.40 -0.94 -2.76
C ASN A 112 -4.63 -0.18 -1.68
N PHE A 113 -3.60 0.56 -2.08
CA PHE A 113 -2.84 1.41 -1.16
C PHE A 113 -3.72 2.51 -0.56
N GLU A 114 -4.60 3.11 -1.37
CA GLU A 114 -5.52 4.17 -0.94
C GLU A 114 -6.48 3.67 0.15
N GLN A 115 -7.09 2.49 -0.05
CA GLN A 115 -7.93 1.84 0.96
C GLN A 115 -7.19 1.58 2.27
N LEU A 116 -5.94 1.13 2.21
CA LEU A 116 -5.14 0.89 3.42
C LEU A 116 -4.89 2.18 4.20
N VAL A 117 -4.62 3.29 3.52
CA VAL A 117 -4.33 4.59 4.18
C VAL A 117 -5.58 5.37 4.59
N GLU A 118 -6.80 4.87 4.33
CA GLU A 118 -8.02 5.39 4.95
C GLU A 118 -8.01 5.18 6.48
N SER A 119 -7.31 4.14 6.95
CA SER A 119 -7.05 3.93 8.37
C SER A 119 -5.97 4.89 8.87
N VAL A 120 -6.29 5.68 9.90
CA VAL A 120 -5.36 6.63 10.53
C VAL A 120 -4.11 5.91 11.06
N ASP A 121 -4.26 4.70 11.61
CA ASP A 121 -3.14 3.91 12.12
C ASP A 121 -2.18 3.50 10.98
N ASN A 122 -2.71 3.09 9.84
CA ASN A 122 -1.92 2.72 8.66
C ASN A 122 -1.29 3.94 8.01
N ALA A 123 -2.03 5.05 7.87
CA ALA A 123 -1.47 6.30 7.37
C ALA A 123 -0.25 6.74 8.20
N ASN A 124 -0.31 6.59 9.53
CA ASN A 124 0.81 6.89 10.42
C ASN A 124 2.02 5.94 10.26
N LEU A 125 1.82 4.74 9.70
CA LEU A 125 2.93 3.83 9.36
C LEU A 125 3.74 4.31 8.14
N LEU A 126 3.20 5.17 7.27
CA LEU A 126 3.91 5.65 6.07
C LEU A 126 5.30 6.22 6.38
N ALA A 127 5.44 6.93 7.50
CA ALA A 127 6.72 7.47 7.95
C ALA A 127 7.71 6.38 8.35
N LYS A 128 7.26 5.40 9.14
CA LYS A 128 8.09 4.29 9.64
C LYS A 128 8.49 3.33 8.53
N LEU A 129 7.60 3.11 7.57
CA LEU A 129 7.82 2.23 6.41
C LEU A 129 8.58 2.92 5.26
N GLY A 130 8.88 4.22 5.38
CA GLY A 130 9.61 4.97 4.35
C GLY A 130 8.82 5.22 3.06
N LEU A 131 7.49 5.22 3.13
CA LEU A 131 6.60 5.22 1.96
C LEU A 131 6.22 6.63 1.46
N TRP A 132 6.49 7.68 2.24
CA TRP A 132 6.24 9.07 1.83
C TRP A 132 7.03 9.48 0.58
N THR A 133 8.33 9.19 0.55
CA THR A 133 9.20 9.55 -0.58
C THR A 133 8.73 8.93 -1.89
N PRO A 134 8.57 7.58 -2.00
CA PRO A 134 8.12 6.98 -3.26
C PRO A 134 6.71 7.41 -3.66
N LEU A 135 5.81 7.67 -2.69
CA LEU A 135 4.48 8.21 -2.96
C LEU A 135 4.55 9.62 -3.59
N LEU A 136 5.32 10.53 -2.99
CA LEU A 136 5.44 11.90 -3.47
C LEU A 136 6.23 12.02 -4.79
N GLU A 137 7.08 11.06 -5.12
CA GLU A 137 7.72 10.98 -6.44
C GLU A 137 6.70 10.71 -7.55
N GLN A 138 5.60 9.99 -7.25
CA GLN A 138 4.57 9.73 -8.24
C GLN A 138 3.77 10.98 -8.64
N LEU A 139 3.80 12.06 -7.85
CA LEU A 139 3.24 13.36 -8.25
C LEU A 139 3.96 13.97 -9.47
N GLY A 140 5.20 13.55 -9.74
CA GLY A 140 5.97 13.95 -10.92
C GLY A 140 5.98 12.89 -12.04
N ASN A 141 5.16 11.85 -11.96
CA ASN A 141 5.15 10.78 -12.96
C ASN A 141 4.69 11.31 -14.33
N LYS A 142 5.19 10.76 -15.43
CA LYS A 142 4.71 11.09 -16.79
C LYS A 142 3.23 10.76 -17.01
N ASP A 143 2.74 9.72 -16.33
CA ASP A 143 1.35 9.28 -16.44
C ASP A 143 0.42 10.05 -15.50
N ALA A 144 -0.63 10.66 -16.06
CA ALA A 144 -1.58 11.45 -15.29
C ALA A 144 -2.41 10.61 -14.31
N GLY A 145 -2.69 9.34 -14.64
CA GLY A 145 -3.39 8.43 -13.74
C GLY A 145 -2.60 8.19 -12.46
N LEU A 146 -1.28 7.97 -12.58
CA LEU A 146 -0.40 7.80 -11.42
C LEU A 146 -0.30 9.08 -10.59
N ARG A 147 -0.17 10.27 -11.22
CA ARG A 147 -0.18 11.55 -10.50
C ARG A 147 -1.50 11.76 -9.73
N LYS A 148 -2.64 11.47 -10.37
CA LYS A 148 -3.97 11.55 -9.75
C LYS A 148 -4.07 10.66 -8.51
N MET A 149 -3.65 9.40 -8.62
CA MET A 149 -3.74 8.45 -7.52
C MET A 149 -2.78 8.79 -6.38
N ALA A 150 -1.58 9.27 -6.70
CA ALA A 150 -0.63 9.75 -5.69
C ALA A 150 -1.22 10.91 -4.88
N ALA A 151 -1.78 11.92 -5.55
CA ALA A 151 -2.45 13.04 -4.89
C ALA A 151 -3.64 12.57 -4.04
N TRP A 152 -4.42 11.60 -4.52
CA TRP A 152 -5.51 11.02 -3.73
C TRP A 152 -4.98 10.36 -2.45
N CYS A 153 -4.04 9.43 -2.55
CA CYS A 153 -3.49 8.73 -1.38
C CYS A 153 -2.88 9.70 -0.35
N VAL A 154 -2.17 10.74 -0.82
CA VAL A 154 -1.65 11.80 0.06
C VAL A 154 -2.79 12.51 0.77
N GLY A 155 -3.83 12.92 0.04
CA GLY A 155 -4.98 13.62 0.61
C GLY A 155 -5.77 12.78 1.61
N THR A 156 -5.89 11.47 1.39
CA THR A 156 -6.51 10.52 2.31
C THR A 156 -5.65 10.37 3.58
N ALA A 157 -4.34 10.15 3.45
CA ALA A 157 -3.45 9.93 4.59
C ALA A 157 -3.37 11.11 5.56
N VAL A 158 -3.47 12.36 5.07
CA VAL A 158 -3.37 13.58 5.89
C VAL A 158 -4.70 14.12 6.39
N GLN A 159 -5.83 13.58 5.92
CA GLN A 159 -7.15 14.11 6.27
C GLN A 159 -7.43 13.94 7.76
N ASN A 160 -7.63 15.06 8.47
CA ASN A 160 -7.84 15.08 9.92
C ASN A 160 -6.76 14.31 10.70
N ASN A 161 -5.52 14.29 10.18
CA ASN A 161 -4.41 13.54 10.75
C ASN A 161 -3.17 14.43 10.86
N GLU A 162 -3.02 15.13 11.99
CA GLU A 162 -1.94 16.09 12.24
C GLU A 162 -0.54 15.48 12.09
N GLN A 163 -0.34 14.22 12.50
CA GLN A 163 0.95 13.54 12.35
C GLN A 163 1.34 13.38 10.87
N CYS A 164 0.38 13.01 10.03
CA CYS A 164 0.62 12.92 8.59
C CYS A 164 0.71 14.30 7.93
N GLN A 165 -0.04 15.31 8.40
CA GLN A 165 0.09 16.69 7.93
C GLN A 165 1.49 17.25 8.22
N GLU A 166 1.99 17.07 9.45
CA GLU A 166 3.36 17.43 9.85
C GLU A 166 4.39 16.71 8.99
N ARG A 167 4.21 15.40 8.78
CA ARG A 167 5.14 14.64 7.97
C ARG A 167 5.14 15.08 6.52
N LEU A 168 3.97 15.33 5.91
CA LEU A 168 3.83 15.84 4.55
C LEU A 168 4.57 17.17 4.38
N LEU A 169 4.39 18.08 5.33
CA LEU A 169 5.07 19.37 5.37
C LEU A 169 6.60 19.20 5.47
N ALA A 170 7.06 18.37 6.40
CA ALA A 170 8.49 18.16 6.64
C ALA A 170 9.25 17.59 5.43
N VAL A 171 8.56 16.87 4.53
CA VAL A 171 9.16 16.29 3.31
C VAL A 171 8.90 17.13 2.04
N GLY A 172 8.39 18.36 2.19
CA GLY A 172 8.13 19.28 1.08
C GLY A 172 6.98 18.84 0.16
N GLY A 173 6.04 18.06 0.70
CA GLY A 173 4.91 17.54 -0.07
C GLY A 173 3.84 18.60 -0.34
N VAL A 174 3.72 19.62 0.52
CA VAL A 174 2.75 20.71 0.34
C VAL A 174 3.09 21.54 -0.91
N GLU A 175 4.36 21.91 -1.09
CA GLU A 175 4.85 22.65 -2.25
C GLU A 175 4.67 21.86 -3.55
N LYS A 176 4.93 20.54 -3.51
CA LYS A 176 4.66 19.65 -4.66
C LYS A 176 3.19 19.64 -5.03
N LEU A 177 2.29 19.54 -4.05
CA LEU A 177 0.85 19.59 -4.31
C LEU A 177 0.41 20.95 -4.85
N CYS A 178 0.96 22.06 -4.36
CA CYS A 178 0.73 23.39 -4.94
C CYS A 178 1.14 23.41 -6.41
N SER A 179 2.34 22.92 -6.75
CA SER A 179 2.82 22.85 -8.14
C SER A 179 1.90 22.03 -9.04
N VAL A 180 1.38 20.89 -8.56
CA VAL A 180 0.44 20.06 -9.36
C VAL A 180 -0.91 20.74 -9.49
N ALA A 181 -1.42 21.37 -8.44
CA ALA A 181 -2.72 22.04 -8.43
C ALA A 181 -2.78 23.26 -9.36
N THR A 182 -1.64 23.90 -9.63
CA THR A 182 -1.54 25.14 -10.42
C THR A 182 -0.89 24.97 -11.78
N ALA A 183 -0.39 23.78 -12.13
CA ALA A 183 0.21 23.50 -13.44
C ALA A 183 -0.82 23.68 -14.57
N GLU A 184 -0.48 24.52 -15.55
CA GLU A 184 -1.39 24.90 -16.66
C GLU A 184 -1.73 23.71 -17.57
N GLU A 185 -0.74 22.86 -17.87
CA GLU A 185 -0.89 21.69 -18.74
C GLU A 185 -1.38 20.44 -18.01
N GLU A 186 -1.71 20.55 -16.72
CA GLU A 186 -2.14 19.41 -15.93
C GLU A 186 -3.63 19.09 -16.14
N LYS A 187 -3.95 17.80 -16.19
CA LYS A 187 -5.32 17.34 -16.40
C LYS A 187 -6.21 17.73 -15.24
N LYS A 188 -7.45 18.09 -15.56
CA LYS A 188 -8.51 18.44 -14.61
C LYS A 188 -8.60 17.50 -13.41
N ASP A 189 -8.65 16.19 -13.64
CA ASP A 189 -8.82 15.22 -12.56
C ASP A 189 -7.61 15.13 -11.62
N VAL A 190 -6.39 15.34 -12.15
CA VAL A 190 -5.17 15.40 -11.34
C VAL A 190 -5.19 16.65 -10.47
N ARG A 191 -5.48 17.82 -11.07
CA ARG A 191 -5.58 19.09 -10.33
C ARG A 191 -6.64 19.01 -9.22
N LYS A 192 -7.81 18.43 -9.50
CA LYS A 192 -8.86 18.23 -8.50
C LYS A 192 -8.41 17.37 -7.32
N LYS A 193 -7.65 16.30 -7.57
CA LYS A 193 -7.10 15.46 -6.49
C LYS A 193 -5.96 16.16 -5.73
N ALA A 194 -5.14 16.97 -6.40
CA ALA A 194 -4.15 17.81 -5.72
C ALA A 194 -4.81 18.85 -4.81
N VAL A 195 -5.87 19.52 -5.27
CA VAL A 195 -6.63 20.48 -4.45
C VAL A 195 -7.37 19.80 -3.29
N TYR A 196 -7.88 18.59 -3.49
CA TYR A 196 -8.38 17.75 -2.40
C TYR A 196 -7.29 17.49 -1.34
N ALA A 197 -6.09 17.08 -1.77
CA ALA A 197 -4.98 16.83 -0.86
C ALA A 197 -4.53 18.09 -0.12
N LEU A 198 -4.47 19.25 -0.79
CA LEU A 198 -4.20 20.54 -0.14
C LEU A 198 -5.28 20.87 0.90
N SER A 199 -6.56 20.66 0.59
CA SER A 199 -7.65 20.85 1.55
C SER A 199 -7.48 19.96 2.78
N SER A 200 -7.13 18.70 2.60
CA SER A 200 -6.85 17.80 3.73
C SER A 200 -5.63 18.23 4.53
N ALA A 201 -4.59 18.75 3.86
CA ALA A 201 -3.32 19.11 4.48
C ALA A 201 -3.40 20.39 5.34
N VAL A 202 -4.23 21.36 4.96
CA VAL A 202 -4.24 22.69 5.61
C VAL A 202 -5.33 22.86 6.67
N ARG A 203 -6.45 22.13 6.60
CA ARG A 203 -7.56 22.32 7.54
C ARG A 203 -7.13 21.96 8.95
N ASN A 204 -7.34 22.91 9.88
CA ASN A 204 -6.90 22.85 11.27
C ASN A 204 -5.39 22.67 11.46
N TYR A 205 -4.58 22.97 10.43
CA TYR A 205 -3.13 22.85 10.48
C TYR A 205 -2.43 24.07 9.86
N GLN A 206 -2.18 25.07 10.72
CA GLN A 206 -1.62 26.37 10.31
C GLN A 206 -0.28 26.28 9.56
N PRO A 207 0.69 25.43 9.96
CA PRO A 207 1.98 25.37 9.26
C PRO A 207 1.87 25.04 7.78
N ALA A 208 0.96 24.14 7.39
CA ALA A 208 0.72 23.85 5.97
C ALA A 208 -0.05 24.99 5.28
N MET A 209 -1.02 25.61 5.96
CA MET A 209 -1.76 26.76 5.41
C MET A 209 -0.83 27.93 5.07
N ASP A 210 0.14 28.21 5.94
CA ASP A 210 1.15 29.26 5.72
C ASP A 210 2.00 28.98 4.47
N VAL A 211 2.40 27.72 4.27
CA VAL A 211 3.12 27.29 3.05
C VAL A 211 2.23 27.44 1.82
N VAL A 212 0.97 26.99 1.86
CA VAL A 212 0.05 27.13 0.72
C VAL A 212 -0.17 28.60 0.38
N ALA A 213 -0.44 29.46 1.36
CA ALA A 213 -0.63 30.89 1.13
C ALA A 213 0.60 31.53 0.48
N LYS A 214 1.81 31.17 0.95
CA LYS A 214 3.08 31.65 0.39
C LYS A 214 3.33 31.14 -1.02
N GLU A 215 3.04 29.88 -1.32
CA GLU A 215 3.19 29.32 -2.68
C GLU A 215 2.20 29.97 -3.66
N LEU A 216 0.94 30.17 -3.25
CA LEU A 216 -0.06 30.83 -4.09
C LEU A 216 0.24 32.32 -4.29
N GLU A 217 0.81 33.00 -3.29
CA GLU A 217 1.29 34.38 -3.42
C GLU A 217 2.36 34.49 -4.52
N LYS A 218 3.35 33.60 -4.53
CA LYS A 218 4.40 33.56 -5.58
C LYS A 218 3.82 33.38 -6.98
N MET A 219 2.69 32.69 -7.08
CA MET A 219 1.97 32.42 -8.33
C MET A 219 0.96 33.51 -8.70
N GLY A 220 0.83 34.58 -7.89
CA GLY A 220 -0.15 35.65 -8.09
C GLY A 220 -1.60 35.22 -7.84
N LYS A 221 -1.81 34.08 -7.17
CA LYS A 221 -3.13 33.48 -6.88
C LYS A 221 -3.63 33.78 -5.46
N HIS A 222 -2.82 34.45 -4.64
CA HIS A 222 -3.19 34.90 -3.30
C HIS A 222 -2.61 36.29 -3.01
N PRO A 223 -3.33 37.19 -2.30
CA PRO A 223 -2.83 38.53 -2.02
C PRO A 223 -1.57 38.52 -1.14
N VAL A 224 -0.61 39.38 -1.50
CA VAL A 224 0.68 39.50 -0.79
C VAL A 224 0.48 39.80 0.69
N GLY A 225 1.06 38.97 1.55
CA GLY A 225 1.06 39.15 3.00
C GLY A 225 -0.30 38.88 3.67
N LYS A 226 -1.31 38.41 2.95
CA LYS A 226 -2.60 38.04 3.54
C LYS A 226 -2.49 36.70 4.25
N GLN A 227 -2.60 36.70 5.57
CA GLN A 227 -2.68 35.47 6.36
C GLN A 227 -4.06 34.82 6.24
N VAL A 228 -4.10 33.51 6.43
CA VAL A 228 -5.31 32.68 6.37
C VAL A 228 -5.28 31.79 7.59
N ASP A 229 -6.28 31.91 8.46
CA ASP A 229 -6.41 31.05 9.63
C ASP A 229 -6.89 29.67 9.18
N ALA A 230 -6.10 28.64 9.47
CA ALA A 230 -6.40 27.25 9.12
C ALA A 230 -7.62 26.67 9.86
N ALA A 231 -8.04 27.28 10.98
CA ALA A 231 -9.25 26.92 11.71
C ALA A 231 -10.51 27.62 11.17
N ASP A 232 -10.35 28.71 10.41
CA ASP A 232 -11.44 29.38 9.70
C ASP A 232 -11.73 28.65 8.38
N MET A 233 -12.71 27.74 8.43
CA MET A 233 -13.09 26.94 7.27
C MET A 233 -13.58 27.79 6.09
N GLU A 234 -14.21 28.95 6.34
CA GLU A 234 -14.66 29.85 5.27
C GLU A 234 -13.46 30.51 4.59
N ALA A 235 -12.47 30.95 5.36
CA ALA A 235 -11.23 31.51 4.82
C ALA A 235 -10.43 30.47 4.01
N VAL A 236 -10.29 29.24 4.54
CA VAL A 236 -9.65 28.13 3.83
C VAL A 236 -10.38 27.81 2.53
N ASP A 237 -11.72 27.74 2.57
CA ASP A 237 -12.52 27.46 1.38
C ASP A 237 -12.50 28.60 0.36
N GLY A 238 -12.35 29.85 0.79
CA GLY A 238 -12.14 30.98 -0.10
C GLY A 238 -10.86 30.83 -0.94
N VAL A 239 -9.75 30.41 -0.31
CA VAL A 239 -8.47 30.21 -1.01
C VAL A 239 -8.51 28.99 -1.92
N LEU A 240 -8.97 27.85 -1.40
CA LEU A 240 -9.00 26.60 -2.15
C LEU A 240 -10.11 26.57 -3.20
N GLY A 241 -11.16 27.36 -3.02
CA GLY A 241 -12.27 27.53 -3.97
C GLY A 241 -11.78 28.00 -5.35
N THR A 242 -10.91 29.02 -5.39
CA THR A 242 -10.31 29.49 -6.64
C THR A 242 -9.53 28.37 -7.35
N LEU A 243 -8.75 27.57 -6.60
CA LEU A 243 -8.03 26.44 -7.19
C LEU A 243 -8.99 25.36 -7.74
N ARG A 244 -10.12 25.11 -7.07
CA ARG A 244 -11.15 24.17 -7.54
C ARG A 244 -11.80 24.68 -8.83
N GLU A 245 -12.09 25.97 -8.92
CA GLU A 245 -12.66 26.61 -10.11
C GLU A 245 -11.70 26.50 -11.30
N GLU A 246 -10.42 26.84 -11.10
CA GLU A 246 -9.40 26.72 -12.14
C GLU A 246 -9.18 25.26 -12.56
N ALA A 247 -9.15 24.32 -11.61
CA ALA A 247 -9.06 22.90 -11.93
C ALA A 247 -10.27 22.44 -12.76
N ASN A 248 -11.47 22.98 -12.51
CA ASN A 248 -12.66 22.66 -13.30
C ASN A 248 -12.63 23.21 -14.73
N ALA A 249 -11.91 24.32 -14.94
CA ALA A 249 -11.68 24.94 -16.24
C ALA A 249 -10.54 24.32 -17.05
N ALA A 250 -9.69 23.49 -16.41
CA ALA A 250 -8.61 22.78 -17.08
C ALA A 250 -9.12 21.76 -18.10
N ALA A 251 -8.28 21.41 -19.07
CA ALA A 251 -8.57 20.38 -20.07
C ALA A 251 -8.84 19.02 -19.41
N ALA A 252 -9.76 18.26 -20.01
CA ALA A 252 -10.17 16.94 -19.56
C ALA A 252 -9.05 15.90 -19.75
#